data_AF-A0A536HF03-F1
#
_entry.id   AF-A0A536HF03-F1
#
_cell.length_a   1.000
_cell.length_b   1.000
_cell.length_c   1.000
_cell.angle_alpha   90.00
_cell.angle_beta   90.00
_cell.angle_gamma   90.00
#
_symmetry.space_group_name_H-M   'P 1'
#
loop_
_entity.id
_entity.type
_entity.pdbx_description
1 polymer ?
#
loop_
_entity_poly.entity_id
_entity_poly.type
_entity_poly.pdbx_seq_one_letter_code
_entity_poly.pdbx_strand_id
1 'polypeptide(L)'
;ASFLSPLTNQCCDAYGGDLQSRLRFPLEVFDAVRAAWPENKPLSVALNTADCVNGGFTIDDAVIVARTLRAHGCDIIAVQIIAVQVGQTTIESEPAYGRGFLTPFSERIRNEAGIPTIVGGYLTTSNEINTILAAGRADLCIVDSPDI
;
A
#
# COMPACT_ATOMS: atom_id res chain seq x y z
N ALA A 1 -13.72 0.33 1.01
CA ALA A 1 -14.02 0.48 -0.42
C ALA A 1 -12.89 1.27 -1.09
N SER A 2 -12.31 0.76 -2.17
CA SER A 2 -11.16 1.37 -2.86
C SER A 2 -11.43 1.47 -4.37
N PHE A 3 -11.05 2.57 -5.00
CA PHE A 3 -11.10 2.71 -6.47
C PHE A 3 -10.25 1.66 -7.19
N LEU A 4 -9.19 1.18 -6.52
CA LEU A 4 -8.28 0.17 -7.05
C LEU A 4 -8.85 -1.23 -6.96
N SER A 5 -9.82 -1.50 -6.08
CA SER A 5 -10.39 -2.85 -5.96
C SER A 5 -11.44 -3.08 -7.05
N PRO A 6 -11.34 -4.16 -7.85
CA PRO A 6 -12.36 -4.48 -8.85
C PRO A 6 -13.68 -4.94 -8.20
N LEU A 7 -13.64 -5.32 -6.92
CA LEU A 7 -14.82 -5.73 -6.16
C LEU A 7 -15.69 -4.54 -5.77
N THR A 8 -15.05 -3.39 -5.48
CA THR A 8 -15.77 -2.17 -5.07
C THR A 8 -15.92 -1.15 -6.17
N ASN A 9 -15.07 -1.17 -7.21
CA ASN A 9 -15.20 -0.31 -8.38
C ASN A 9 -15.82 -1.09 -9.54
N GLN A 10 -17.14 -0.98 -9.67
CA GLN A 10 -17.93 -1.53 -10.79
C GLN A 10 -18.32 -0.45 -11.82
N CYS A 11 -17.62 0.68 -11.83
CA CYS A 11 -17.88 1.73 -12.82
C CYS A 11 -17.61 1.20 -14.23
N CYS A 12 -18.41 1.67 -15.20
CA CYS A 12 -18.24 1.36 -16.62
C CYS A 12 -17.68 2.56 -17.41
N ASP A 13 -17.20 3.59 -16.71
CA ASP A 13 -16.61 4.78 -17.29
C ASP A 13 -15.08 4.65 -17.39
N ALA A 14 -14.39 5.76 -17.69
CA ALA A 14 -12.93 5.80 -17.83
C ALA A 14 -12.15 5.55 -16.52
N TYR A 15 -12.85 5.40 -15.39
CA TYR A 15 -12.28 5.16 -14.05
C TYR A 15 -12.54 3.74 -13.53
N GLY A 16 -13.23 2.89 -14.31
CA GLY A 16 -13.51 1.50 -13.98
C GLY A 16 -12.94 0.50 -14.98
N GLY A 17 -13.10 -0.80 -14.68
CA GLY A 17 -12.60 -1.87 -15.55
C GLY A 17 -11.15 -2.27 -15.26
N ASP A 18 -10.24 -2.04 -16.21
CA ASP A 18 -8.85 -2.47 -16.08
C ASP A 18 -8.10 -1.73 -14.95
N LEU A 19 -6.92 -2.25 -14.57
CA LEU A 19 -6.14 -1.66 -13.48
C LEU A 19 -5.74 -0.20 -13.76
N GLN A 20 -5.41 0.13 -15.01
CA GLN A 20 -4.95 1.46 -15.40
C GLN A 20 -6.07 2.50 -15.30
N SER A 21 -7.28 2.13 -15.70
CA SER A 21 -8.47 2.96 -15.58
C SER A 21 -8.83 3.18 -14.10
N ARG A 22 -8.80 2.12 -13.29
CA ARG A 22 -8.98 2.20 -11.84
C ARG A 22 -7.92 3.05 -11.13
N LEU A 23 -6.70 3.07 -11.65
CA LEU A 23 -5.58 3.84 -11.11
C LEU A 23 -5.63 5.33 -11.51
N ARG A 24 -6.39 5.69 -12.54
CA ARG A 24 -6.46 7.06 -13.07
C ARG A 24 -6.86 8.08 -12.01
N PHE A 25 -7.94 7.82 -11.27
CA PHE A 25 -8.41 8.75 -10.24
C PHE A 25 -7.39 8.94 -9.09
N PRO A 26 -6.82 7.88 -8.50
CA PRO A 26 -5.73 8.03 -7.53
C PRO A 26 -4.51 8.80 -8.06
N LEU A 27 -4.13 8.61 -9.33
CA LEU A 27 -3.02 9.35 -9.95
C LEU A 27 -3.36 10.83 -10.15
N GLU A 28 -4.56 11.15 -10.63
CA GLU A 28 -5.00 12.55 -10.78
C GLU A 28 -4.95 13.29 -9.43
N VAL A 29 -5.36 12.63 -8.34
CA VAL A 29 -5.26 13.18 -6.98
C VAL A 29 -3.78 13.32 -6.56
N PHE A 30 -2.95 12.31 -6.81
CA PHE A 30 -1.53 12.37 -6.47
C PHE A 30 -0.82 13.51 -7.19
N ASP A 31 -1.03 13.66 -8.50
CA ASP A 31 -0.42 14.69 -9.33
C ASP A 31 -0.86 16.09 -8.88
N ALA A 32 -2.15 16.27 -8.55
CA ALA A 32 -2.66 17.52 -8.02
C ALA A 32 -2.03 17.88 -6.66
N VAL A 33 -1.87 16.90 -5.77
CA VAL A 33 -1.20 17.10 -4.48
C VAL A 33 0.29 17.39 -4.67
N ARG A 34 0.98 16.64 -5.53
CA ARG A 34 2.41 16.81 -5.83
C ARG A 34 2.70 18.19 -6.42
N ALA A 35 1.79 18.74 -7.24
CA ALA A 35 1.88 20.09 -7.79
C ALA A 35 1.70 21.20 -6.73
N ALA A 36 0.88 20.95 -5.70
CA ALA A 36 0.67 21.89 -4.59
C ALA A 36 1.70 21.74 -3.47
N TRP A 37 2.39 20.59 -3.39
CA TRP A 37 3.34 20.26 -2.32
C TRP A 37 4.76 20.72 -2.65
N PRO A 38 5.51 21.32 -1.70
CA PRO A 38 6.87 21.79 -1.94
C PRO A 38 7.79 20.68 -2.48
N GLU A 39 8.51 20.95 -3.58
CA GLU A 39 9.42 19.99 -4.23
C GLU A 39 10.50 19.45 -3.31
N ASN A 40 10.92 20.23 -2.32
CA ASN A 40 11.95 19.84 -1.35
C ASN A 40 11.43 18.99 -0.18
N LYS A 41 10.13 18.64 -0.16
CA LYS A 41 9.53 17.80 0.89
C LYS A 41 9.07 16.46 0.30
N PRO A 42 9.32 15.35 1.02
CA PRO A 42 8.88 14.05 0.57
C PRO A 42 7.35 13.98 0.57
N LEU A 43 6.80 13.26 -0.40
CA LEU A 43 5.38 12.91 -0.46
C LEU A 43 5.22 11.39 -0.44
N SER A 44 4.47 10.89 0.54
CA SER A 44 4.19 9.47 0.70
C SER A 44 2.78 9.10 0.26
N VAL A 45 2.63 7.86 -0.23
CA VAL A 45 1.31 7.30 -0.57
C VAL A 45 1.07 6.04 0.24
N ALA A 46 -0.07 5.99 0.95
CA ALA A 46 -0.56 4.78 1.58
C ALA A 46 -1.24 3.90 0.52
N LEU A 47 -0.62 2.76 0.21
CA LEU A 47 -1.11 1.83 -0.81
C LEU A 47 -1.61 0.55 -0.16
N ASN A 48 -2.83 0.14 -0.53
CA ASN A 48 -3.34 -1.19 -0.21
C ASN A 48 -2.59 -2.25 -1.03
N THR A 49 -2.11 -3.32 -0.40
CA THR A 49 -1.34 -4.37 -1.11
C THR A 49 -2.15 -5.57 -1.58
N ALA A 50 -3.28 -5.90 -0.96
CA ALA A 50 -4.16 -6.98 -1.42
C ALA A 50 -5.56 -6.88 -0.76
N ASP A 51 -6.59 -7.34 -1.47
CA ASP A 51 -7.97 -7.43 -0.93
C ASP A 51 -8.27 -8.75 -0.22
N CYS A 52 -7.38 -9.75 -0.31
CA CYS A 52 -7.55 -11.09 0.29
C CYS A 52 -8.84 -11.81 -0.11
N VAL A 53 -9.33 -11.60 -1.34
CA VAL A 53 -10.53 -12.21 -1.90
C VAL A 53 -10.25 -12.62 -3.35
N ASN A 54 -10.82 -13.76 -3.79
CA ASN A 54 -10.69 -14.22 -5.17
C ASN A 54 -11.25 -13.18 -6.16
N GLY A 55 -10.44 -12.81 -7.14
CA GLY A 55 -10.79 -11.76 -8.11
C GLY A 55 -10.65 -10.32 -7.60
N GLY A 56 -10.11 -10.12 -6.39
CA GLY A 56 -9.80 -8.81 -5.83
C GLY A 56 -8.45 -8.23 -6.28
N PHE A 57 -8.07 -7.09 -5.71
CA PHE A 57 -6.77 -6.48 -5.91
C PHE A 57 -5.66 -7.38 -5.37
N THR A 58 -4.62 -7.61 -6.19
CA THR A 58 -3.51 -8.50 -5.86
C THR A 58 -2.23 -7.74 -5.55
N ILE A 59 -1.25 -8.43 -4.95
CA ILE A 59 0.08 -7.88 -4.73
C ILE A 59 0.80 -7.56 -6.05
N ASP A 60 0.53 -8.29 -7.13
CA ASP A 60 1.10 -7.98 -8.46
C ASP A 60 0.56 -6.63 -8.97
N ASP A 61 -0.73 -6.38 -8.78
CA ASP A 61 -1.34 -5.08 -9.07
C ASP A 61 -0.71 -3.99 -8.19
N ALA A 62 -0.48 -4.27 -6.90
CA ALA A 62 0.17 -3.33 -5.99
C ALA A 62 1.59 -2.95 -6.46
N VAL A 63 2.38 -3.89 -6.97
CA VAL A 63 3.70 -3.61 -7.55
C VAL A 63 3.59 -2.72 -8.78
N ILE A 64 2.61 -2.95 -9.65
CA ILE A 64 2.37 -2.12 -10.85
C ILE A 64 1.97 -0.70 -10.43
N VAL A 65 1.06 -0.56 -9.47
CA VAL A 65 0.64 0.73 -8.92
C VAL A 65 1.82 1.46 -8.28
N ALA A 66 2.62 0.76 -7.48
CA ALA A 66 3.82 1.32 -6.85
C ALA A 66 4.84 1.83 -7.86
N ARG A 67 5.09 1.08 -8.93
CA ARG A 67 5.99 1.48 -10.02
C ARG A 67 5.46 2.72 -10.75
N THR A 68 4.14 2.80 -10.93
CA THR A 68 3.51 3.94 -11.58
C THR A 68 3.60 5.19 -10.70
N LEU A 69 3.27 5.09 -9.41
CA LEU A 69 3.43 6.20 -8.45
C LEU A 69 4.87 6.70 -8.37
N ARG A 70 5.85 5.79 -8.39
CA ARG A 70 7.28 6.16 -8.48
C ARG A 70 7.57 7.00 -9.72
N ALA A 71 7.06 6.61 -10.88
CA ALA A 71 7.26 7.36 -12.13
C ALA A 71 6.64 8.77 -12.10
N HIS A 72 5.60 8.97 -11.29
CA HIS A 72 4.96 10.27 -11.05
C HIS A 72 5.66 11.12 -9.96
N GLY A 73 6.73 10.62 -9.35
CA GLY A 73 7.49 11.35 -8.33
C GLY A 73 7.07 11.07 -6.89
N CYS A 74 6.49 9.90 -6.60
CA CYS A 74 6.33 9.43 -5.23
C CYS A 74 7.69 9.06 -4.63
N ASP A 75 8.00 9.62 -3.46
CA ASP A 75 9.29 9.43 -2.79
C ASP A 75 9.31 8.15 -1.94
N ILE A 76 8.18 7.78 -1.34
CA ILE A 76 8.08 6.64 -0.43
C ILE A 76 6.65 6.07 -0.39
N ILE A 77 6.52 4.75 -0.42
CA ILE A 77 5.23 4.08 -0.30
C ILE A 77 5.04 3.59 1.12
N ALA A 78 3.98 4.07 1.78
CA ALA A 78 3.49 3.46 2.98
C ALA A 78 2.71 2.19 2.61
N VAL A 79 3.33 1.05 2.89
CA VAL A 79 2.77 -0.27 2.69
C VAL A 79 1.72 -0.47 3.75
N GLN A 80 0.47 -0.48 3.31
CA GLN A 80 -0.68 -0.75 4.13
C GLN A 80 -1.36 -1.99 3.57
N ILE A 81 -1.84 -2.86 4.44
CA ILE A 81 -2.93 -3.74 4.05
C ILE A 81 -4.19 -3.07 4.57
N ILE A 82 -5.19 -2.97 3.70
CA ILE A 82 -6.56 -2.85 4.15
C ILE A 82 -6.95 -4.21 4.75
N ALA A 83 -6.45 -4.48 5.94
CA ALA A 83 -7.22 -5.15 6.95
C ALA A 83 -7.80 -3.94 7.65
N VAL A 84 -8.99 -3.53 7.22
CA VAL A 84 -9.70 -2.45 7.86
C VAL A 84 -9.60 -2.70 9.36
N GLN A 85 -8.88 -1.85 10.09
CA GLN A 85 -9.13 -1.74 11.51
C GLN A 85 -10.59 -1.27 11.58
N VAL A 86 -11.45 -2.27 11.78
CA VAL A 86 -12.92 -2.24 11.81
C VAL A 86 -13.61 -1.93 10.46
N GLY A 87 -13.79 -2.96 9.61
CA GLY A 87 -14.80 -2.91 8.52
C GLY A 87 -14.41 -3.48 7.15
N GLN A 88 -14.16 -4.80 7.07
CA GLN A 88 -14.47 -5.68 5.93
C GLN A 88 -14.79 -4.99 4.57
N THR A 89 -13.86 -5.01 3.61
CA THR A 89 -14.16 -4.59 2.22
C THR A 89 -15.19 -5.53 1.57
N THR A 90 -15.18 -6.81 1.96
CA THR A 90 -16.27 -7.78 1.79
C THR A 90 -16.29 -8.69 3.03
N ILE A 91 -17.41 -9.35 3.32
CA ILE A 91 -17.57 -10.20 4.51
C ILE A 91 -16.62 -11.42 4.49
N GLU A 92 -16.15 -11.81 3.30
CA GLU A 92 -15.39 -13.04 3.03
C GLU A 92 -13.87 -12.87 3.11
N SER A 93 -13.35 -11.69 3.44
CA SER A 93 -11.90 -11.50 3.57
C SER A 93 -11.35 -12.33 4.75
N GLU A 94 -10.40 -13.22 4.50
CA GLU A 94 -9.68 -14.00 5.54
C GLU A 94 -8.19 -13.62 5.59
N PRO A 95 -7.81 -12.49 6.22
CA PRO A 95 -6.39 -12.16 6.37
C PRO A 95 -5.74 -13.11 7.39
N ALA A 96 -4.60 -13.67 7.01
CA ALA A 96 -3.73 -14.39 7.95
C ALA A 96 -3.02 -13.38 8.86
N TYR A 97 -3.68 -12.98 9.94
CA TYR A 97 -3.10 -12.09 10.94
C TYR A 97 -1.98 -12.80 11.71
N GLY A 98 -0.81 -12.17 11.74
CA GLY A 98 0.38 -12.64 12.46
C GLY A 98 1.37 -11.51 12.64
N ARG A 99 2.40 -11.71 13.47
CA ARG A 99 3.44 -10.69 13.67
C ARG A 99 4.17 -10.42 12.36
N GLY A 100 4.27 -9.14 11.98
CA GLY A 100 4.98 -8.74 10.76
C GLY A 100 4.37 -9.29 9.47
N PHE A 101 3.07 -9.55 9.45
CA PHE A 101 2.36 -10.08 8.28
C PHE A 101 2.45 -9.17 7.04
N LEU A 102 2.74 -7.87 7.23
CA LEU A 102 2.96 -6.90 6.15
C LEU A 102 4.36 -6.91 5.57
N THR A 103 5.32 -7.47 6.30
CA THR A 103 6.74 -7.44 5.95
C THR A 103 7.04 -8.09 4.59
N PRO A 104 6.48 -9.26 4.23
CA PRO A 104 6.71 -9.86 2.92
C PRO A 104 6.18 -9.01 1.75
N PHE A 105 5.06 -8.31 1.95
CA PHE A 105 4.50 -7.42 0.93
C PHE A 105 5.36 -6.17 0.74
N SER A 106 5.85 -5.60 1.83
CA SER A 106 6.80 -4.48 1.80
C SER A 106 8.09 -4.85 1.08
N GLU A 107 8.67 -6.00 1.41
CA GLU A 107 9.87 -6.52 0.77
C GLU A 107 9.68 -6.67 -0.73
N ARG A 108 8.53 -7.21 -1.15
CA ARG A 108 8.22 -7.40 -2.56
C ARG A 108 8.07 -6.09 -3.32
N ILE A 109 7.30 -5.13 -2.79
CA ILE A 109 7.12 -3.81 -3.41
C ILE A 109 8.46 -3.08 -3.50
N ARG A 110 9.24 -3.10 -2.42
CA ARG A 110 10.56 -2.48 -2.38
C ARG A 110 11.49 -3.04 -3.46
N ASN A 111 11.55 -4.37 -3.58
CA ASN A 111 12.46 -5.03 -4.51
C ASN A 111 11.98 -4.96 -5.97
N GLU A 112 10.69 -5.10 -6.24
CA GLU A 112 10.15 -5.18 -7.61
C GLU A 112 9.73 -3.82 -8.20
N ALA A 113 9.28 -2.87 -7.38
CA ALA A 113 8.97 -1.50 -7.81
C ALA A 113 10.16 -0.55 -7.61
N GLY A 114 11.15 -0.93 -6.79
CA GLY A 114 12.37 -0.15 -6.55
C GLY A 114 12.10 1.19 -5.87
N ILE A 115 11.09 1.25 -5.02
CA ILE A 115 10.69 2.45 -4.27
C ILE A 115 10.83 2.17 -2.76
N PRO A 116 11.30 3.13 -1.95
CA PRO A 116 11.37 2.94 -0.52
C PRO A 116 10.01 2.62 0.08
N THR A 117 9.98 1.78 1.12
CA THR A 117 8.73 1.37 1.77
C THR A 117 8.71 1.66 3.27
N ILE A 118 7.54 2.06 3.76
CA ILE A 118 7.21 2.12 5.19
C ILE A 118 6.30 0.94 5.52
N VAL A 119 6.63 0.13 6.53
CA VAL A 119 5.79 -1.01 6.96
C VAL A 119 5.34 -0.86 8.42
N GLY A 120 4.09 -1.21 8.69
CA GLY A 120 3.54 -1.33 10.06
C GLY A 120 2.93 -2.72 10.28
N GLY A 121 2.00 -2.85 11.23
CA GLY A 121 1.21 -4.06 11.40
C GLY A 121 1.67 -4.92 12.58
N TYR A 122 1.35 -4.44 13.78
CA TYR A 122 1.65 -5.08 15.07
C TYR A 122 3.16 -5.21 15.34
N LEU A 123 3.93 -4.19 14.97
CA LEU A 123 5.35 -4.06 15.32
C LEU A 123 5.47 -3.33 16.66
N THR A 124 5.62 -4.09 17.74
CA THR A 124 5.58 -3.54 19.11
C THR A 124 6.94 -3.48 19.79
N THR A 125 7.97 -4.12 19.22
CA THR A 125 9.31 -4.16 19.82
C THR A 125 10.40 -3.64 18.89
N SER A 126 11.41 -2.99 19.47
CA SER A 126 12.57 -2.49 18.73
C SER A 126 13.37 -3.61 18.05
N ASN A 127 13.37 -4.83 18.62
CA ASN A 127 14.07 -5.97 18.01
C ASN A 127 13.42 -6.43 16.70
N GLU A 128 12.10 -6.44 16.62
CA GLU A 128 11.37 -6.75 15.38
C GLU A 128 11.67 -5.72 14.30
N ILE A 129 11.63 -4.43 14.67
CA ILE A 129 11.94 -3.32 13.77
C ILE A 129 13.37 -3.42 13.25
N ASN A 130 14.35 -3.63 14.14
CA ASN A 130 15.75 -3.77 13.76
C ASN A 130 15.96 -4.96 12.83
N THR A 131 15.25 -6.07 13.05
CA THR A 131 15.32 -7.25 12.18
C THR A 131 14.79 -6.96 10.77
N ILE A 132 13.66 -6.24 10.67
CA ILE A 132 13.05 -5.86 9.38
C ILE A 132 13.96 -4.94 8.58
N LEU A 133 14.50 -3.91 9.24
CA LEU A 133 15.39 -2.93 8.63
C LEU A 133 16.73 -3.57 8.22
N ALA A 134 17.34 -4.36 9.11
CA ALA A 134 18.61 -5.04 8.83
C ALA A 134 18.48 -6.08 7.69
N ALA A 135 17.33 -6.72 7.57
CA ALA A 135 17.04 -7.64 6.47
C ALA A 135 16.67 -6.92 5.16
N GLY A 136 16.60 -5.59 5.13
CA GLY A 136 16.24 -4.81 3.94
C GLY A 136 14.80 -5.01 3.47
N ARG A 137 13.91 -5.40 4.39
CA ARG A 137 12.49 -5.69 4.08
C ARG A 137 11.60 -4.45 4.09
N ALA A 138 12.08 -3.35 4.67
CA ALA A 138 11.50 -2.02 4.61
C ALA A 138 12.59 -0.97 4.85
N ASP A 139 12.33 0.28 4.47
CA ASP A 139 13.23 1.41 4.73
C ASP A 139 12.80 2.20 5.97
N LEU A 140 11.52 2.12 6.33
CA LEU A 140 10.96 2.68 7.57
C LEU A 140 9.96 1.70 8.19
N CYS A 141 9.87 1.74 9.52
CA CYS A 141 8.89 0.97 10.29
C CYS A 141 8.02 1.90 11.15
N ILE A 142 6.73 1.63 11.21
CA ILE A 142 5.80 2.26 12.15
C ILE A 142 5.73 1.37 13.40
N VAL A 143 5.93 1.97 14.57
CA VAL A 143 5.85 1.28 15.86
C VAL A 143 4.45 1.44 16.41
N ASP A 144 3.77 0.32 16.67
CA ASP A 144 2.47 0.31 17.31
C ASP A 144 2.69 0.26 18.82
N SER A 145 2.37 1.35 19.54
CA SER A 145 2.46 1.36 21.01
C SER A 145 1.25 0.61 21.58
N PRO A 146 1.47 -0.35 22.51
CA PRO A 146 0.37 -1.05 23.17
C PRO A 146 -0.42 -0.18 24.19
N ASP A 147 0.04 1.06 24.45
CA ASP A 147 -0.47 1.92 25.54
C ASP A 147 -1.42 3.04 25.08
N ILE A 148 -1.95 3.00 23.84
CA ILE A 148 -2.90 3.99 23.30
C ILE A 148 -4.19 3.32 22.83
#